data_AF-A0A2M8ACE5-F1
#
_entry.id   AF-A0A2M8ACE5-F1
#
_cell.length_a   1.000
_cell.length_b   1.000
_cell.length_c   1.000
_cell.angle_alpha   90.00
_cell.angle_beta   90.00
_cell.angle_gamma   90.00
#
_symmetry.space_group_name_H-M   'P 1'
#
loop_
_entity.id
_entity.type
_entity.pdbx_description
1 polymer ?
#
loop_
_entity_poly.entity_id
_entity_poly.type
_entity_poly.pdbx_seq_one_letter_code
_entity_poly.pdbx_strand_id
1 'polypeptide(L)' 'AIVSKFERGERKPTKEQVEKFAEFYDLDKNNLVTSWLSDKIANEILYENNIAEVLKVAEEKAIYLKTIHDGK' A
#
# COMPACT_ATOMS: atom_id res chain seq x y z
N ALA A 1 5.95 1.64 -22.74
CA ALA A 1 5.03 0.58 -22.25
C ALA A 1 4.52 0.94 -20.84
N ILE A 2 3.38 0.38 -20.40
CA ILE A 2 2.73 0.72 -19.12
C ILE A 2 3.58 0.31 -17.89
N VAL A 3 4.21 -0.87 -17.93
CA VAL A 3 5.07 -1.40 -16.86
C VAL A 3 6.27 -0.49 -16.61
N SER A 4 6.89 -0.01 -17.69
CA SER A 4 8.02 0.94 -17.61
C SER A 4 7.66 2.27 -16.92
N LYS A 5 6.38 2.70 -16.95
CA LYS A 5 5.91 3.86 -16.17
C LYS A 5 5.76 3.53 -14.68
N PHE A 6 5.44 2.29 -14.35
CA PHE A 6 5.37 1.81 -12.96
C PHE A 6 6.77 1.75 -12.33
N GLU A 7 7.74 1.21 -13.06
CA GLU A 7 9.14 1.09 -12.61
C GLU A 7 9.79 2.46 -12.33
N ARG A 8 9.44 3.48 -13.11
CA ARG A 8 9.89 4.87 -12.89
C ARG A 8 9.05 5.63 -11.86
N GLY A 9 7.99 5.04 -11.31
CA GLY A 9 7.08 5.71 -10.37
C GLY A 9 6.16 6.77 -10.98
N GLU A 10 6.21 7.01 -12.29
CA GLU A 10 5.36 7.97 -13.02
C GLU A 10 3.87 7.64 -12.93
N ARG A 11 3.56 6.35 -12.74
CA ARG A 11 2.20 5.87 -12.48
C ARG A 11 2.26 4.79 -11.41
N LYS A 12 1.28 4.74 -10.51
CA LYS A 12 1.13 3.62 -9.58
C LYS A 12 0.14 2.60 -10.14
N PRO A 13 0.44 1.29 -10.08
CA PRO A 13 -0.54 0.27 -10.48
C PRO A 13 -1.73 0.26 -9.51
N THR A 14 -2.88 -0.23 -9.98
CA THR A 14 -4.02 -0.52 -9.10
C THR A 14 -3.75 -1.78 -8.27
N LYS A 15 -4.46 -1.97 -7.15
CA LYS A 15 -4.35 -3.20 -6.35
C LYS A 15 -4.58 -4.44 -7.21
N GLU A 16 -5.62 -4.45 -8.04
CA GLU A 16 -5.92 -5.57 -8.95
C GLU A 16 -4.76 -5.86 -9.91
N GLN A 17 -4.08 -4.84 -10.44
CA GLN A 17 -2.90 -5.02 -11.29
C GLN A 17 -1.73 -5.61 -10.51
N VAL A 18 -1.51 -5.17 -9.28
CA VAL A 18 -0.48 -5.73 -8.39
C VAL A 18 -0.73 -7.20 -8.12
N GLU A 19 -1.98 -7.57 -7.83
CA GLU A 19 -2.36 -8.97 -7.60
C GLU A 19 -2.16 -9.83 -8.86
N LYS A 20 -2.53 -9.31 -10.04
CA LYS A 20 -2.27 -9.98 -11.33
C LYS A 20 -0.78 -10.14 -11.62
N PHE A 21 0.06 -9.17 -11.23
CA PHE A 21 1.51 -9.31 -11.35
C PHE A 21 2.05 -10.39 -10.41
N ALA A 22 1.56 -10.45 -9.17
CA ALA A 22 1.97 -11.51 -8.24
C ALA A 22 1.65 -12.90 -8.81
N GLU A 23 0.45 -13.09 -9.35
CA GLU A 23 0.04 -14.33 -9.98
C GLU A 23 0.89 -14.65 -11.22
N PHE A 24 1.07 -13.68 -12.13
CA PHE A 24 1.78 -13.90 -13.38
C PHE A 24 3.27 -14.24 -13.18
N TYR A 25 3.92 -13.62 -12.20
CA TYR A 25 5.34 -13.82 -11.91
C TYR A 25 5.61 -14.85 -10.80
N ASP A 26 4.58 -15.54 -10.32
CA ASP A 26 4.67 -16.51 -9.21
C ASP A 26 5.35 -15.91 -7.95
N LEU A 27 4.92 -14.70 -7.59
CA LEU A 27 5.40 -13.97 -6.41
C LEU A 27 4.40 -14.11 -5.25
N ASP A 28 4.90 -13.95 -4.03
CA ASP A 28 4.03 -13.86 -2.86
C ASP A 28 3.13 -12.61 -2.94
N LYS A 29 1.82 -12.86 -3.10
CA LYS A 29 0.79 -11.84 -3.23
C LYS A 29 0.75 -10.88 -2.04
N ASN A 30 0.90 -11.40 -0.82
CA ASN A 30 0.80 -10.58 0.39
C ASN A 30 2.01 -9.66 0.50
N ASN A 31 3.21 -10.15 0.22
CA ASN A 31 4.44 -9.36 0.22
C ASN A 31 4.37 -8.25 -0.85
N LEU A 32 3.92 -8.58 -2.06
CA LEU A 32 3.84 -7.59 -3.14
C LEU A 32 2.79 -6.51 -2.86
N VAL A 33 1.61 -6.90 -2.35
CA VAL A 33 0.57 -5.94 -1.95
C VAL A 33 1.03 -5.08 -0.76
N THR A 34 1.74 -5.67 0.20
CA THR A 34 2.31 -4.96 1.35
C THR A 34 3.33 -3.93 0.91
N SER A 35 4.28 -4.31 0.04
CA SER A 35 5.27 -3.39 -0.53
C SER A 35 4.60 -2.25 -1.30
N TRP A 36 3.62 -2.56 -2.15
CA TRP A 36 2.90 -1.54 -2.91
C TRP A 36 2.11 -0.56 -2.03
N LEU A 37 1.47 -1.03 -0.96
CA LEU A 37 0.78 -0.16 0.01
C LEU A 37 1.76 0.69 0.81
N SER A 38 2.87 0.08 1.25
CA SER A 38 3.94 0.76 1.98
C SER A 38 4.49 1.93 1.18
N ASP A 39 4.79 1.72 -0.11
CA ASP A 39 5.23 2.79 -1.01
C ASP A 39 4.24 3.94 -1.08
N LYS A 40 2.92 3.65 -1.15
CA LYS A 40 1.91 4.69 -1.19
C LYS A 40 1.86 5.50 0.10
N ILE A 41 1.87 4.83 1.24
CA ILE A 41 1.85 5.48 2.56
C ILE A 41 3.12 6.32 2.75
N ALA A 42 4.29 5.77 2.44
CA ALA A 42 5.56 6.48 2.54
C ALA A 42 5.56 7.74 1.68
N ASN A 43 5.09 7.66 0.43
CA ASN A 43 5.01 8.84 -0.45
C ASN A 43 4.04 9.92 0.07
N GLU A 44 2.97 9.54 0.76
CA GLU A 44 2.01 10.50 1.32
C GLU A 44 2.61 11.30 2.49
N ILE A 45 3.46 10.67 3.31
CA ILE A 45 3.94 11.25 4.57
C ILE A 45 5.41 11.70 4.51
N LEU A 46 6.07 11.62 3.35
CA LEU A 46 7.52 11.77 3.23
C LEU A 46 8.04 13.16 3.64
N TYR A 47 7.18 14.18 3.63
CA TYR A 47 7.51 15.56 4.00
C TYR A 47 7.07 15.94 5.42
N GLU A 48 6.44 15.02 6.15
CA GLU A 48 5.99 15.28 7.52
C GLU A 48 7.14 15.14 8.52
N ASN A 49 7.15 15.98 9.55
CA ASN A 49 8.20 15.92 10.58
C ASN A 49 7.94 14.82 11.62
N ASN A 50 6.69 14.38 11.76
CA ASN A 50 6.22 13.46 12.81
C ASN A 50 5.74 12.11 12.25
N ILE A 51 6.44 11.57 11.24
CA ILE A 51 6.10 10.33 10.52
C ILE A 51 5.73 9.18 11.46
N ALA A 52 6.54 8.92 12.49
CA ALA A 52 6.32 7.79 13.41
C ALA A 52 4.99 7.92 14.18
N GLU A 53 4.67 9.13 14.66
CA GLU A 53 3.41 9.37 15.38
C GLU A 53 2.21 9.29 14.44
N VAL A 54 2.34 9.84 13.22
CA VAL A 54 1.30 9.75 12.18
C VAL A 54 0.97 8.30 11.86
N LEU A 55 1.99 7.46 11.65
CA LEU A 55 1.81 6.04 11.36
C LEU A 55 1.14 5.30 12.51
N LYS A 56 1.57 5.54 13.75
CA LYS A 56 0.96 4.95 14.94
C LYS A 56 -0.53 5.28 15.05
N VAL A 57 -0.87 6.56 14.94
CA VAL A 57 -2.27 7.01 15.02
C VAL A 57 -3.10 6.49 13.83
N ALA A 58 -2.51 6.37 12.65
CA ALA A 58 -3.18 5.81 11.47
C ALA A 58 -3.49 4.31 11.65
N GLU A 59 -2.54 3.55 12.21
CA GLU A 59 -2.72 2.13 12.52
C GLU A 59 -3.86 1.93 13.53
N GLU A 60 -3.84 2.65 14.66
CA GLU A 60 -4.89 2.59 15.68
C GLU A 60 -6.27 2.89 15.09
N LYS A 61 -6.38 3.92 14.24
CA LYS A 61 -7.62 4.26 13.52
C LYS A 61 -8.06 3.15 12.57
N ALA A 62 -7.14 2.58 11.80
CA ALA A 62 -7.46 1.50 10.85
C ALA A 62 -7.97 0.25 11.58
N ILE A 63 -7.34 -0.12 12.69
CA ILE A 63 -7.78 -1.23 13.55
C ILE A 63 -9.18 -0.95 14.09
N TYR A 64 -9.43 0.23 14.64
CA TYR A 64 -10.75 0.60 15.16
C TYR A 64 -11.83 0.57 14.08
N LEU A 65 -11.57 1.13 12.89
CA LEU A 65 -12.53 1.08 11.79
C LEU A 65 -12.84 -0.37 11.36
N LYS A 66 -11.83 -1.24 11.38
CA LYS A 66 -12.00 -2.66 11.10
C LYS A 66 -12.90 -3.33 12.14
N THR A 67 -12.73 -3.07 13.44
CA THR A 67 -13.61 -3.66 14.46
C THR A 67 -15.06 -3.21 14.32
N ILE A 68 -15.30 -1.97 13.91
CA ILE A 68 -16.66 -1.46 13.63
C ILE A 68 -17.27 -2.10 12.37
N HIS A 69 -16.45 -2.40 11.36
CA HIS A 69 -16.91 -3.06 10.13
C HIS A 69 -17.19 -4.55 10.36
N ASP A 70 -16.29 -5.25 11.06
CA ASP A 70 -16.38 -6.69 11.31
C ASP A 70 -17.43 -7.04 12.39
N GLY A 71 -17.79 -6.09 13.26
CA GLY A 71 -18.84 -6.22 14.27
C GLY A 71 -20.26 -5.90 13.78
N LYS A 72 -20.42 -5.58 12.48
CA LYS A 72 -21.70 -5.38 11.80
C LYS A 72 -21.97 -6.53 10.82
#